data_AF-G8UJN0-F1
#
_entry.id   AF-G8UJN0-F1
#
_cell.length_a   1.000
_cell.length_b   1.000
_cell.length_c   1.000
_cell.angle_alpha   90.00
_cell.angle_beta   90.00
_cell.angle_gamma   90.00
#
_symmetry.space_group_name_H-M   'P 1'
#
loop_
_entity.id
_entity.type
_entity.pdbx_description
1 polymer ?
#
loop_
_entity_poly.entity_id
_entity_poly.type
_entity_poly.pdbx_seq_one_letter_code
_entity_poly.pdbx_strand_id
1 'polypeptide(L)'
;MGKKKVFVSGCYDMLHSGHVAFFEEAATHGDLYVGIGSDKTIHELKARKTIHTEDERLYMVRALKSVKEAWVNSGSGVLDFVEDLKRLQPDIFFVNSDGHTPAKERLCQELGIRYIVSQRIPHGGLPVRSTTALRKECLIPYRLDLAGGWLDQPSVSKYCPGAVLTISIEPDYEFNDRSGMSTSSRKKAIELWQADIPEGDKEKLARTLFCFENPPGTKYVSGSQDSLGIVLPGLNRLYYNGDYWPESIESITDRDLLGWIEERLWLVPLSPRHAEYDVLADTHINESDAQRLSQAAEACWQALKAKDVIAWGKAASDSFEAQVAMFPNMIISEVSTVLETYKSKVLGWKISGAGGGGYLVFVSEQPVEKAIQIRIRRG
;
A
#
# COMPACT_ATOMS: atom_id res chain seq x y z
N MET A 1 43.73 25.59 -10.28
CA MET A 1 42.27 25.48 -10.37
C MET A 1 41.77 24.79 -9.12
N GLY A 2 40.70 25.29 -8.50
CA GLY A 2 40.05 24.60 -7.39
C GLY A 2 39.50 23.24 -7.84
N LYS A 3 39.35 22.29 -6.91
CA LYS A 3 38.63 21.05 -7.20
C LYS A 3 37.19 21.38 -7.58
N LYS A 4 36.62 20.62 -8.52
CA LYS A 4 35.22 20.76 -8.92
C LYS A 4 34.31 20.50 -7.72
N LYS A 5 33.18 21.18 -7.65
CA LYS A 5 32.12 20.92 -6.67
C LYS A 5 31.14 19.92 -7.23
N VAL A 6 30.93 18.83 -6.50
CA VAL A 6 29.94 17.79 -6.83
C VAL A 6 28.83 17.87 -5.80
N PHE A 7 27.59 17.96 -6.24
CA PHE A 7 26.43 17.95 -5.36
C PHE A 7 25.63 16.67 -5.51
N VAL A 8 25.13 16.15 -4.39
CA VAL A 8 24.16 15.05 -4.35
C VAL A 8 23.03 15.45 -3.38
N SER A 9 21.80 15.06 -3.69
CA SER A 9 20.65 15.32 -2.79
C SER A 9 19.77 14.08 -2.62
N GLY A 10 19.31 13.83 -1.39
CA GLY A 10 18.51 12.67 -1.07
C GLY A 10 18.08 12.56 0.39
N CYS A 11 17.42 11.46 0.73
CA CYS A 11 16.95 11.19 2.10
C CYS A 11 18.06 10.60 2.99
N TYR A 12 18.82 9.64 2.46
CA TYR A 12 19.91 8.92 3.14
C TYR A 12 19.58 8.38 4.53
N ASP A 13 18.31 8.07 4.79
CA ASP A 13 17.88 7.33 5.96
C ASP A 13 18.43 5.89 5.94
N MET A 14 18.67 5.33 7.13
CA MET A 14 19.27 4.00 7.31
C MET A 14 20.56 3.85 6.49
N LEU A 15 21.57 4.69 6.77
CA LEU A 15 22.83 4.73 6.02
C LEU A 15 23.46 3.33 5.91
N HIS A 16 23.87 2.93 4.70
CA HIS A 16 24.37 1.58 4.42
C HIS A 16 25.47 1.62 3.34
N SER A 17 26.12 0.47 3.09
CA SER A 17 27.24 0.35 2.15
C SER A 17 26.97 0.93 0.76
N GLY A 18 25.76 0.71 0.21
CA GLY A 18 25.35 1.34 -1.05
C GLY A 18 25.37 2.88 -1.07
N HIS A 19 25.01 3.55 0.03
CA HIS A 19 25.14 5.02 0.13
C HIS A 19 26.61 5.44 0.21
N VAL A 20 27.42 4.70 0.97
CA VAL A 20 28.86 4.97 1.08
C VAL A 20 29.53 4.84 -0.29
N ALA A 21 29.29 3.75 -1.02
CA ALA A 21 29.82 3.54 -2.36
C ALA A 21 29.36 4.62 -3.36
N PHE A 22 28.09 5.04 -3.29
CA PHE A 22 27.58 6.13 -4.11
C PHE A 22 28.29 7.46 -3.83
N PHE A 23 28.53 7.78 -2.56
CA PHE A 23 29.29 8.98 -2.20
C PHE A 23 30.76 8.89 -2.58
N GLU A 24 31.39 7.72 -2.44
CA GLU A 24 32.76 7.50 -2.91
C GLU A 24 32.88 7.66 -4.43
N GLU A 25 31.93 7.13 -5.19
CA GLU A 25 31.83 7.33 -6.64
C GLU A 25 31.67 8.82 -6.99
N ALA A 26 30.72 9.52 -6.36
CA ALA A 26 30.50 10.94 -6.57
C ALA A 26 31.75 11.78 -6.25
N ALA A 27 32.47 11.44 -5.17
CA ALA A 27 33.70 12.11 -4.75
C ALA A 27 34.89 11.89 -5.72
N THR A 28 34.83 10.92 -6.64
CA THR A 28 35.84 10.80 -7.71
C THR A 28 35.81 11.97 -8.70
N HIS A 29 34.68 12.70 -8.75
CA HIS A 29 34.49 13.83 -9.66
C HIS A 29 34.90 15.19 -9.06
N GLY A 30 35.18 15.26 -7.75
CA GLY A 30 35.51 16.52 -7.08
C GLY A 30 35.23 16.50 -5.56
N ASP A 31 35.18 17.68 -4.95
CA ASP A 31 34.78 17.82 -3.56
C ASP A 31 33.25 17.64 -3.44
N LEU A 32 32.82 16.67 -2.63
CA LEU A 32 31.42 16.24 -2.52
C LEU A 32 30.65 17.01 -1.45
N TYR A 33 29.56 17.64 -1.87
CA TYR A 33 28.60 18.35 -1.04
C TYR A 33 27.27 17.59 -1.03
N VAL A 34 26.68 17.37 0.14
CA VAL A 34 25.47 16.55 0.31
C VAL A 34 24.32 17.36 0.91
N GLY A 35 23.22 17.48 0.18
CA GLY A 35 21.96 17.99 0.71
C GLY A 35 21.07 16.84 1.17
N ILE A 36 20.62 16.84 2.43
CA ILE A 36 19.66 15.84 2.93
C ILE A 36 18.26 16.44 3.06
N GLY A 37 17.22 15.69 2.68
CA GLY A 37 15.85 16.15 2.89
C GLY A 37 15.47 16.20 4.37
N SER A 38 14.73 17.22 4.78
CA SER A 38 14.21 17.37 6.15
C SER A 38 13.20 16.29 6.50
N ASP A 39 13.01 15.98 7.78
CA ASP A 39 12.02 15.01 8.24
C ASP A 39 10.61 15.41 7.79
N LYS A 40 10.31 16.72 7.82
CA LYS A 40 9.05 17.28 7.31
C LYS A 40 8.87 16.99 5.81
N THR A 41 9.85 17.36 4.98
CA THR A 41 9.78 17.18 3.53
C THR A 41 9.70 15.70 3.17
N ILE A 42 10.46 14.84 3.84
CA ILE A 42 10.41 13.39 3.61
C ILE A 42 9.05 12.82 4.01
N HIS A 43 8.48 13.28 5.13
CA HIS A 43 7.14 12.89 5.55
C HIS A 43 6.07 13.31 4.55
N GLU A 44 6.09 14.56 4.08
CA GLU A 44 5.15 15.08 3.08
C GLU A 44 5.25 14.35 1.73
N LEU A 45 6.46 14.04 1.28
CA LEU A 45 6.68 13.38 -0.01
C LEU A 45 6.43 11.88 -0.01
N LYS A 46 6.75 11.22 1.09
CA LYS A 46 6.74 9.74 1.17
C LYS A 46 5.67 9.20 2.11
N ALA A 47 4.84 10.08 2.68
CA ALA A 47 3.82 9.78 3.68
C ALA A 47 4.31 8.88 4.83
N ARG A 48 5.62 8.92 5.14
CA ARG A 48 6.27 8.01 6.10
C ARG A 48 7.34 8.73 6.89
N LYS A 49 7.52 8.36 8.16
CA LYS A 49 8.60 8.88 8.99
C LYS A 49 9.94 8.24 8.59
N THR A 50 11.00 9.01 8.74
CA THR A 50 12.39 8.52 8.74
C THR A 50 12.61 7.70 10.02
N ILE A 51 13.52 6.72 9.96
CA ILE A 51 13.91 5.95 11.15
C ILE A 51 14.88 6.78 11.99
N HIS A 52 15.87 7.37 11.32
CA HIS A 52 16.78 8.34 11.92
C HIS A 52 16.27 9.76 11.64
N THR A 53 16.24 10.58 12.68
CA THR A 53 15.96 12.02 12.57
C THR A 53 16.89 12.71 11.57
N GLU A 54 16.50 13.86 11.05
CA GLU A 54 17.34 14.64 10.15
C GLU A 54 18.72 14.97 10.75
N ASP A 55 18.79 15.21 12.06
CA ASP A 55 20.04 15.44 12.78
C ASP A 55 20.94 14.20 12.82
N GLU A 56 20.38 13.01 13.09
CA GLU A 56 21.13 11.75 13.07
C GLU A 56 21.63 11.41 11.67
N ARG A 57 20.77 11.58 10.66
CA ARG A 57 21.14 11.39 9.25
C ARG A 57 22.26 12.35 8.85
N LEU A 58 22.15 13.62 9.23
CA LEU A 58 23.17 14.63 8.95
C LEU A 58 24.50 14.29 9.62
N TYR A 59 24.47 13.87 10.89
CA TYR A 59 25.66 13.44 11.61
C TYR A 59 26.36 12.28 10.91
N MET A 60 25.61 11.23 10.55
CA MET A 60 26.16 10.06 9.86
C MET A 60 26.76 10.42 8.49
N VAL A 61 26.07 11.25 7.70
CA VAL A 61 26.57 11.70 6.39
C VAL A 61 27.84 12.54 6.54
N ARG A 62 27.90 13.47 7.51
CA ARG A 62 29.09 14.29 7.78
C ARG A 62 30.29 13.48 8.24
N ALA A 63 30.07 12.34 8.89
CA ALA A 63 31.14 11.47 9.36
C ALA A 63 31.84 10.68 8.23
N LEU A 64 31.24 10.63 7.03
CA LEU A 64 31.82 9.90 5.91
C LEU A 64 33.00 10.65 5.30
N LYS A 65 34.13 9.95 5.16
CA LYS A 65 35.39 10.49 4.62
C LYS A 65 35.25 11.12 3.22
N SER A 66 34.33 10.62 2.40
CA SER A 66 34.09 11.11 1.04
C SER A 66 33.34 12.45 1.00
N VAL A 67 32.71 12.88 2.10
CA VAL A 67 31.86 14.07 2.17
C VAL A 67 32.67 15.28 2.63
N LYS A 68 32.70 16.34 1.81
CA LYS A 68 33.34 17.62 2.15
C LYS A 68 32.47 18.43 3.11
N GLU A 69 31.17 18.49 2.85
CA GLU A 69 30.19 19.21 3.65
C GLU A 69 28.79 18.65 3.41
N ALA A 70 27.93 18.72 4.43
CA ALA A 70 26.53 18.34 4.31
C ALA A 70 25.60 19.23 5.15
N TRP A 71 24.35 19.38 4.71
CA TRP A 71 23.30 20.16 5.38
C TRP A 71 21.91 19.59 5.10
N VAL A 72 20.91 20.03 5.88
CA VAL A 72 19.49 19.79 5.59
C VAL A 72 19.02 20.81 4.55
N ASN A 73 18.37 20.35 3.50
CA ASN A 73 17.83 21.20 2.43
C ASN A 73 16.78 22.18 2.99
N SER A 74 16.82 23.39 2.45
CA SER A 74 15.99 24.51 2.90
C SER A 74 14.57 24.53 2.30
N GLY A 75 14.37 23.82 1.19
CA GLY A 75 13.09 23.77 0.50
C GLY A 75 12.17 22.64 0.95
N SER A 76 11.12 22.43 0.16
CA SER A 76 10.12 21.37 0.35
C SER A 76 9.72 20.75 -0.99
N GLY A 77 8.97 19.65 -0.95
CA GLY A 77 8.55 18.94 -2.16
C GLY A 77 9.71 18.26 -2.91
N VAL A 78 9.43 17.79 -4.12
CA VAL A 78 10.34 16.89 -4.90
C VAL A 78 11.68 17.56 -5.24
N LEU A 79 11.71 18.89 -5.25
CA LEU A 79 12.85 19.73 -5.56
C LEU A 79 13.26 20.61 -4.36
N ASP A 80 13.23 20.04 -3.16
CA ASP A 80 13.59 20.70 -1.90
C ASP A 80 15.01 21.30 -1.88
N PHE A 81 15.91 20.81 -2.72
CA PHE A 81 17.31 21.24 -2.81
C PHE A 81 17.55 22.42 -3.76
N VAL A 82 16.55 22.98 -4.44
CA VAL A 82 16.76 23.99 -5.51
C VAL A 82 17.50 25.23 -5.02
N GLU A 83 17.12 25.77 -3.86
CA GLU A 83 17.75 26.97 -3.32
C GLU A 83 19.18 26.68 -2.85
N ASP A 84 19.42 25.49 -2.29
CA ASP A 84 20.75 25.03 -1.91
C ASP A 84 21.65 24.78 -3.12
N LEU A 85 21.10 24.27 -4.22
CA LEU A 85 21.78 24.08 -5.50
C LEU A 85 22.23 25.43 -6.09
N LYS A 86 21.34 26.42 -6.11
CA LYS A 86 21.63 27.79 -6.57
C LYS A 86 22.70 28.47 -5.69
N ARG A 87 22.66 28.23 -4.38
CA ARG A 87 23.64 28.78 -3.42
C ARG A 87 25.02 28.15 -3.59
N LEU A 88 25.07 26.82 -3.76
CA LEU A 88 26.33 26.08 -3.89
C LEU A 88 27.03 26.35 -5.23
N GLN A 89 26.24 26.48 -6.31
CA GLN A 89 26.69 26.53 -7.70
C GLN A 89 27.67 25.38 -8.03
N PRO A 90 27.23 24.11 -7.96
CA PRO A 90 28.11 22.99 -8.23
C PRO A 90 28.42 22.87 -9.71
N ASP A 91 29.60 22.35 -10.03
CA ASP A 91 29.95 22.00 -11.42
C ASP A 91 29.17 20.76 -11.89
N ILE A 92 28.85 19.85 -10.95
CA ILE A 92 28.23 18.56 -11.21
C ILE A 92 27.08 18.32 -10.23
N PHE A 93 25.91 17.94 -10.74
CA PHE A 93 24.85 17.32 -9.95
C PHE A 93 24.82 15.82 -10.24
N PHE A 94 25.17 15.03 -9.22
CA PHE A 94 25.36 13.59 -9.33
C PHE A 94 24.14 12.90 -8.70
N VAL A 95 23.50 12.01 -9.45
CA VAL A 95 22.31 11.29 -9.00
C VAL A 95 22.48 9.79 -9.22
N ASN A 96 21.73 8.99 -8.47
CA ASN A 96 21.56 7.58 -8.80
C ASN A 96 20.42 7.38 -9.82
N SER A 97 20.38 6.21 -10.46
CA SER A 97 19.32 5.81 -11.40
C SER A 97 17.91 6.07 -10.85
N ASP A 98 17.66 5.74 -9.59
CA ASP A 98 16.33 5.80 -8.96
C ASP A 98 15.93 7.24 -8.58
N GLY A 99 16.90 8.15 -8.48
CA GLY A 99 16.71 9.56 -8.16
C GLY A 99 16.70 10.48 -9.37
N HIS A 100 16.90 9.92 -10.58
CA HIS A 100 16.79 10.63 -11.84
C HIS A 100 15.33 11.02 -12.12
N THR A 101 15.13 12.27 -12.52
CA THR A 101 13.84 12.74 -13.05
C THR A 101 14.08 13.74 -14.16
N PRO A 102 13.20 13.83 -15.18
CA PRO A 102 13.31 14.84 -16.23
C PRO A 102 13.27 16.28 -15.72
N ALA A 103 12.66 16.52 -14.55
CA ALA A 103 12.65 17.85 -13.92
C ALA A 103 14.05 18.26 -13.42
N LYS A 104 14.79 17.34 -12.80
CA LYS A 104 16.16 17.58 -12.32
C LYS A 104 17.13 17.85 -13.47
N GLU A 105 17.02 17.07 -14.53
CA GLU A 105 17.89 17.23 -15.70
C GLU A 105 17.65 18.57 -16.40
N ARG A 106 16.38 18.97 -16.60
CA ARG A 106 16.03 20.30 -17.14
C ARG A 106 16.55 21.44 -16.27
N LEU A 107 16.36 21.35 -14.95
CA LEU A 107 16.92 22.34 -14.02
C LEU A 107 18.44 22.48 -14.14
N CYS A 108 19.16 21.38 -14.28
CA CYS A 108 20.61 21.41 -14.47
C CYS A 108 21.01 22.01 -15.82
N GLN A 109 20.27 21.74 -16.90
CA GLN A 109 20.48 22.36 -18.21
C GLN A 109 20.28 23.88 -18.14
N GLU A 110 19.23 24.35 -17.48
CA GLU A 110 18.93 25.77 -17.28
C GLU A 110 20.02 26.48 -16.46
N LEU A 111 20.61 25.79 -15.49
CA LEU A 111 21.65 26.34 -14.61
C LEU A 111 23.09 26.10 -15.11
N GLY A 112 23.28 25.43 -16.26
CA GLY A 112 24.61 25.10 -16.78
C GLY A 112 25.39 24.09 -15.94
N ILE A 113 24.71 23.24 -15.17
CA ILE A 113 25.30 22.24 -14.28
C ILE A 113 25.40 20.90 -15.01
N ARG A 114 26.56 20.23 -14.93
CA ARG A 114 26.71 18.90 -15.54
C ARG A 114 25.91 17.86 -14.73
N TYR A 115 24.94 17.22 -15.36
CA TYR A 115 24.14 16.17 -14.74
C TYR A 115 24.74 14.79 -15.02
N ILE A 116 24.99 13.99 -13.98
CA ILE A 116 25.56 12.64 -14.12
C ILE A 116 24.68 11.63 -13.37
N VAL A 117 24.31 10.56 -14.05
CA VAL A 117 23.56 9.43 -13.47
C VAL A 117 24.51 8.27 -13.23
N SER A 118 24.73 7.91 -11.97
CA SER A 118 25.50 6.72 -11.58
C SER A 118 24.75 5.45 -11.97
N GLN A 119 25.48 4.53 -12.59
CA GLN A 119 25.04 3.15 -12.79
C GLN A 119 25.62 2.34 -11.65
N ARG A 120 24.80 1.98 -10.64
CA ARG A 120 25.23 1.29 -9.40
C ARG A 120 26.32 0.23 -9.65
N ILE A 121 27.58 0.57 -9.35
CA ILE A 121 28.69 -0.39 -9.37
C ILE A 121 28.84 -0.95 -7.95
N PRO A 122 28.60 -2.24 -7.70
CA PRO A 122 28.81 -2.84 -6.38
C PRO A 122 30.29 -2.74 -6.00
N HIS A 123 30.58 -2.15 -4.85
CA HIS A 123 31.95 -2.06 -4.36
C HIS A 123 32.40 -3.42 -3.77
N GLY A 124 33.46 -4.00 -4.33
CA GLY A 124 34.27 -5.04 -3.68
C GLY A 124 33.53 -6.28 -3.15
N GLY A 125 32.56 -6.83 -3.89
CA GLY A 125 31.86 -8.06 -3.49
C GLY A 125 30.84 -7.90 -2.35
N LEU A 126 30.54 -6.67 -1.93
CA LEU A 126 29.46 -6.39 -0.99
C LEU A 126 28.08 -6.60 -1.65
N PRO A 127 27.09 -7.12 -0.92
CA PRO A 127 25.74 -7.31 -1.47
C PRO A 127 25.14 -5.97 -1.89
N VAL A 128 24.41 -5.98 -3.01
CA VAL A 128 23.65 -4.82 -3.49
C VAL A 128 22.59 -4.47 -2.45
N ARG A 129 22.71 -3.30 -1.82
CA ARG A 129 21.76 -2.78 -0.83
C ARG A 129 21.27 -1.41 -1.27
N SER A 130 19.96 -1.22 -1.35
CA SER A 130 19.31 0.08 -1.40
C SER A 130 18.50 0.26 -0.12
N THR A 131 18.14 1.49 0.27
CA THR A 131 17.24 1.72 1.40
C THR A 131 15.91 1.00 1.19
N THR A 132 15.46 0.82 -0.06
CA THR A 132 14.29 0.00 -0.43
C THR A 132 14.54 -1.50 -0.23
N ALA A 133 15.74 -2.00 -0.53
CA ALA A 133 16.11 -3.41 -0.30
C ALA A 133 16.39 -3.74 1.18
N LEU A 134 16.82 -2.74 1.96
CA LEU A 134 16.97 -2.84 3.42
C LEU A 134 15.63 -2.65 4.14
N ARG A 135 14.70 -1.87 3.57
CA ARG A 135 13.30 -1.77 3.98
C ARG A 135 12.42 -2.91 3.44
N LYS A 136 12.99 -4.03 2.96
CA LYS A 136 12.26 -5.31 2.88
C LYS A 136 12.03 -5.83 4.30
N GLU A 137 11.29 -5.12 5.12
CA GLU A 137 11.06 -5.53 6.51
C GLU A 137 9.78 -6.34 6.68
N CYS A 138 8.85 -6.27 5.71
CA CYS A 138 7.59 -6.97 5.81
C CYS A 138 6.99 -7.29 4.44
N LEU A 139 7.13 -8.54 4.02
CA LEU A 139 6.47 -9.19 2.89
C LEU A 139 5.05 -9.67 3.24
N ILE A 140 4.59 -9.47 4.49
CA ILE A 140 3.22 -9.79 4.86
C ILE A 140 2.26 -8.99 3.96
N PRO A 141 1.39 -9.67 3.19
CA PRO A 141 0.44 -9.03 2.28
C PRO A 141 -0.62 -8.19 3.00
N TYR A 142 -1.33 -7.39 2.22
CA TYR A 142 -2.62 -6.85 2.60
C TYR A 142 -3.73 -7.75 2.05
N ARG A 143 -4.95 -7.57 2.57
CA ARG A 143 -6.15 -8.21 2.03
C ARG A 143 -7.10 -7.12 1.55
N LEU A 144 -7.77 -7.37 0.43
CA LEU A 144 -8.96 -6.61 0.02
C LEU A 144 -10.13 -7.56 -0.20
N ASP A 145 -11.33 -7.20 0.28
CA ASP A 145 -12.55 -7.90 -0.09
C ASP A 145 -13.10 -7.35 -1.41
N LEU A 146 -13.58 -8.22 -2.30
CA LEU A 146 -14.22 -7.83 -3.56
C LEU A 146 -15.74 -7.81 -3.43
N ALA A 147 -16.33 -8.77 -2.74
CA ALA A 147 -17.78 -8.83 -2.46
C ALA A 147 -18.05 -9.72 -1.22
N GLY A 148 -19.23 -9.58 -0.65
CA GLY A 148 -19.72 -10.44 0.44
C GLY A 148 -19.16 -10.14 1.83
N GLY A 149 -18.30 -9.12 2.00
CA GLY A 149 -17.77 -8.76 3.32
C GLY A 149 -18.89 -8.59 4.36
N TRP A 150 -18.62 -8.99 5.60
CA TRP A 150 -19.57 -9.22 6.70
C TRP A 150 -20.20 -10.62 6.77
N LEU A 151 -20.21 -11.41 5.69
CA LEU A 151 -20.69 -12.82 5.76
C LEU A 151 -19.78 -13.71 6.63
N ASP A 152 -18.54 -13.30 6.86
CA ASP A 152 -17.61 -13.88 7.84
C ASP A 152 -18.02 -13.69 9.30
N GLN A 153 -19.02 -12.84 9.56
CA GLN A 153 -19.57 -12.63 10.89
C GLN A 153 -20.81 -13.51 11.09
N PRO A 154 -20.84 -14.38 12.12
CA PRO A 154 -22.01 -15.19 12.48
C PRO A 154 -23.30 -14.38 12.63
N SER A 155 -23.20 -13.13 13.07
CA SER A 155 -24.34 -12.24 13.20
C SER A 155 -25.04 -11.95 11.87
N VAL A 156 -24.35 -12.09 10.72
CA VAL A 156 -24.88 -11.90 9.37
C VAL A 156 -25.16 -13.25 8.71
N SER A 157 -24.16 -14.15 8.63
CA SER A 157 -24.32 -15.41 7.89
C SER A 157 -25.33 -16.39 8.51
N LYS A 158 -25.70 -16.21 9.78
CA LYS A 158 -26.84 -16.95 10.37
C LYS A 158 -28.17 -16.66 9.68
N TYR A 159 -28.32 -15.48 9.06
CA TYR A 159 -29.53 -15.11 8.32
C TYR A 159 -29.50 -15.65 6.90
N CYS A 160 -28.35 -15.59 6.23
CA CYS A 160 -28.15 -16.20 4.93
C CYS A 160 -26.68 -16.60 4.76
N PRO A 161 -26.37 -17.90 4.61
CA PRO A 161 -25.03 -18.36 4.30
C PRO A 161 -24.54 -17.80 2.96
N GLY A 162 -23.24 -17.59 2.82
CA GLY A 162 -22.69 -16.98 1.61
C GLY A 162 -21.18 -16.83 1.63
N ALA A 163 -20.62 -16.44 0.48
CA ALA A 163 -19.20 -16.28 0.33
C ALA A 163 -18.72 -14.85 0.58
N VAL A 164 -17.55 -14.73 1.20
CA VAL A 164 -16.69 -13.54 1.08
C VAL A 164 -15.67 -13.81 -0.01
N LEU A 165 -15.54 -12.89 -0.96
CA LEU A 165 -14.48 -12.92 -1.97
C LEU A 165 -13.32 -12.01 -1.54
N THR A 166 -12.11 -12.55 -1.46
CA THR A 166 -10.92 -11.78 -1.06
C THR A 166 -9.78 -11.94 -2.05
N ILE A 167 -8.94 -10.92 -2.16
CA ILE A 167 -7.65 -10.98 -2.86
C ILE A 167 -6.52 -10.66 -1.90
N SER A 168 -5.40 -11.36 -2.06
CA SER A 168 -4.15 -11.07 -1.36
C SER A 168 -3.31 -10.09 -2.15
N ILE A 169 -2.98 -8.94 -1.56
CA ILE A 169 -2.33 -7.82 -2.23
C ILE A 169 -0.88 -7.73 -1.77
N GLU A 170 0.01 -7.68 -2.73
CA GLU A 170 1.43 -7.47 -2.51
C GLU A 170 1.68 -6.11 -1.82
N PRO A 171 2.58 -6.05 -0.83
CA PRO A 171 2.86 -4.83 -0.08
C PRO A 171 3.75 -3.85 -0.86
N ASP A 172 3.43 -3.63 -2.15
CA ASP A 172 4.09 -2.67 -3.03
C ASP A 172 3.81 -1.21 -2.61
N TYR A 173 2.70 -1.01 -1.89
CA TYR A 173 2.27 0.27 -1.30
C TYR A 173 1.98 0.08 0.19
N GLU A 174 2.27 1.11 0.99
CA GLU A 174 1.82 1.16 2.37
C GLU A 174 0.40 1.74 2.41
N PHE A 175 -0.57 0.95 2.86
CA PHE A 175 -1.96 1.38 2.99
C PHE A 175 -2.22 2.01 4.36
N ASN A 176 -3.09 3.02 4.41
CA ASN A 176 -3.42 3.74 5.65
C ASN A 176 -3.96 2.79 6.73
N ASP A 177 -3.70 3.11 8.01
CA ASP A 177 -4.32 2.42 9.13
C ASP A 177 -5.85 2.58 9.10
N ARG A 178 -6.58 1.55 9.55
CA ARG A 178 -8.06 1.52 9.57
C ARG A 178 -8.72 1.83 8.21
N SER A 179 -8.08 1.41 7.13
CA SER A 179 -8.52 1.65 5.75
C SER A 179 -9.36 0.53 5.14
N GLY A 180 -9.64 -0.54 5.87
CA GLY A 180 -10.30 -1.72 5.31
C GLY A 180 -9.40 -2.64 4.49
N MET A 181 -8.09 -2.39 4.49
CA MET A 181 -7.06 -3.23 3.85
C MET A 181 -6.46 -4.26 4.82
N SER A 182 -7.24 -4.75 5.78
CA SER A 182 -6.82 -5.68 6.85
C SER A 182 -5.59 -5.23 7.68
N THR A 183 -5.39 -3.93 7.87
CA THR A 183 -4.16 -3.41 8.50
C THR A 183 -3.97 -3.83 9.96
N SER A 184 -5.06 -4.05 10.72
CA SER A 184 -5.00 -4.58 12.09
C SER A 184 -4.48 -6.02 12.11
N SER A 185 -5.10 -6.92 11.34
CA SER A 185 -4.68 -8.32 11.22
C SER A 185 -3.28 -8.44 10.62
N ARG A 186 -2.91 -7.55 9.68
CA ARG A 186 -1.54 -7.49 9.15
C ARG A 186 -0.52 -7.13 10.23
N LYS A 187 -0.82 -6.20 11.13
CA LYS A 187 0.06 -5.90 12.29
C LYS A 187 0.21 -7.11 13.21
N LYS A 188 -0.85 -7.90 13.41
CA LYS A 188 -0.79 -9.16 14.17
C LYS A 188 0.05 -10.23 13.47
N ALA A 189 -0.04 -10.32 12.15
CA ALA A 189 0.83 -11.20 11.36
C ALA A 189 2.31 -10.76 11.43
N ILE A 190 2.59 -9.46 11.42
CA ILE A 190 3.95 -8.91 11.64
C ILE A 190 4.43 -9.21 13.06
N GLU A 191 3.58 -9.06 14.07
CA GLU A 191 3.93 -9.42 15.45
C GLU A 191 4.27 -10.93 15.57
N LEU A 192 3.49 -11.76 14.89
CA LEU A 192 3.62 -13.22 14.95
C LEU A 192 4.80 -13.77 14.13
N TRP A 193 5.03 -13.23 12.92
CA TRP A 193 5.98 -13.79 11.94
C TRP A 193 7.07 -12.81 11.50
N GLN A 194 7.06 -11.58 12.02
CA GLN A 194 8.00 -10.50 11.72
C GLN A 194 7.89 -10.03 10.27
N ALA A 195 8.58 -10.71 9.36
CA ALA A 195 8.85 -10.19 8.03
C ALA A 195 8.13 -10.93 6.91
N ASP A 196 7.75 -12.19 7.08
CA ASP A 196 7.13 -12.97 6.00
C ASP A 196 6.24 -14.08 6.56
N ILE A 197 5.29 -14.55 5.75
CA ILE A 197 4.45 -15.69 6.10
C ILE A 197 5.31 -16.96 6.04
N PRO A 198 5.36 -17.78 7.11
CA PRO A 198 6.13 -19.01 7.09
C PRO A 198 5.74 -19.96 5.93
N GLU A 199 6.69 -20.79 5.54
CA GLU A 199 6.39 -21.95 4.70
C GLU A 199 5.49 -22.94 5.46
N GLY A 200 4.63 -23.65 4.73
CA GLY A 200 3.74 -24.65 5.29
C GLY A 200 2.30 -24.54 4.80
N ASP A 201 1.43 -25.26 5.50
CA ASP A 201 0.00 -25.33 5.25
C ASP A 201 -0.67 -23.97 5.48
N LYS A 202 -1.10 -23.34 4.37
CA LYS A 202 -1.61 -21.97 4.38
C LYS A 202 -2.92 -21.83 5.16
N GLU A 203 -3.79 -22.83 5.15
CA GLU A 203 -5.03 -22.79 5.94
C GLU A 203 -4.72 -22.85 7.45
N LYS A 204 -3.78 -23.73 7.87
CA LYS A 204 -3.34 -23.78 9.27
C LYS A 204 -2.66 -22.49 9.71
N LEU A 205 -1.84 -21.88 8.86
CA LEU A 205 -1.21 -20.59 9.14
C LEU A 205 -2.25 -19.47 9.28
N ALA A 206 -3.24 -19.42 8.39
CA ALA A 206 -4.37 -18.49 8.50
C ALA A 206 -5.14 -18.70 9.80
N ARG A 207 -5.42 -19.95 10.18
CA ARG A 207 -6.12 -20.27 11.42
C ARG A 207 -5.30 -19.91 12.66
N THR A 208 -3.98 -20.08 12.60
CA THR A 208 -3.06 -19.65 13.65
C THR A 208 -3.11 -18.14 13.83
N LEU A 209 -3.04 -17.38 12.74
CA LEU A 209 -3.16 -15.92 12.77
C LEU A 209 -4.53 -15.47 13.32
N PHE A 210 -5.62 -16.10 12.87
CA PHE A 210 -6.97 -15.83 13.37
C PHE A 210 -7.07 -16.02 14.89
N CYS A 211 -6.58 -17.15 15.41
CA CYS A 211 -6.60 -17.41 16.86
C CYS A 211 -5.67 -16.47 17.63
N PHE A 212 -4.53 -16.08 17.05
CA PHE A 212 -3.59 -15.12 17.65
C PHE A 212 -4.19 -13.71 17.74
N GLU A 213 -4.93 -13.28 16.71
CA GLU A 213 -5.65 -12.01 16.72
C GLU A 213 -6.83 -12.00 17.70
N ASN A 214 -7.44 -13.16 17.94
CA ASN A 214 -8.65 -13.32 18.77
C ASN A 214 -8.40 -14.22 20.00
N PRO A 215 -7.62 -13.76 21.00
CA PRO A 215 -7.37 -14.55 22.20
C PRO A 215 -8.66 -14.78 23.03
N PRO A 216 -8.70 -15.81 23.89
CA PRO A 216 -9.85 -16.09 24.76
C PRO A 216 -10.30 -14.85 25.56
N GLY A 217 -11.61 -14.58 25.58
CA GLY A 217 -12.20 -13.41 26.27
C GLY A 217 -12.36 -12.16 25.40
N THR A 218 -11.98 -12.21 24.12
CA THR A 218 -12.24 -11.15 23.15
C THR A 218 -13.73 -10.92 22.97
N LYS A 219 -14.19 -9.66 23.14
CA LYS A 219 -15.61 -9.29 23.01
C LYS A 219 -16.07 -9.15 21.55
N TYR A 220 -15.19 -8.68 20.68
CA TYR A 220 -15.43 -8.49 19.26
C TYR A 220 -14.41 -9.29 18.46
N VAL A 221 -14.87 -10.37 17.84
CA VAL A 221 -14.02 -11.28 17.09
C VAL A 221 -13.83 -10.72 15.67
N SER A 222 -12.59 -10.46 15.28
CA SER A 222 -12.24 -10.05 13.92
C SER A 222 -12.69 -11.11 12.90
N GLY A 223 -12.96 -10.72 11.67
CA GLY A 223 -13.33 -11.64 10.60
C GLY A 223 -12.19 -12.57 10.19
N SER A 224 -12.43 -13.88 10.06
CA SER A 224 -11.38 -14.79 9.58
C SER A 224 -10.95 -14.53 8.14
N GLN A 225 -11.81 -13.87 7.34
CA GLN A 225 -11.48 -13.36 6.00
C GLN A 225 -10.21 -12.51 5.95
N ASP A 226 -9.88 -11.77 7.02
CA ASP A 226 -8.63 -10.99 7.09
C ASP A 226 -7.42 -11.91 7.17
N SER A 227 -7.42 -12.84 8.13
CA SER A 227 -6.34 -13.82 8.29
C SER A 227 -6.17 -14.69 7.04
N LEU A 228 -7.28 -15.12 6.44
CA LEU A 228 -7.30 -15.94 5.23
C LEU A 228 -6.78 -15.17 4.02
N GLY A 229 -7.23 -13.95 3.78
CA GLY A 229 -6.77 -13.18 2.61
C GLY A 229 -5.36 -12.58 2.77
N ILE A 230 -4.81 -12.48 3.99
CA ILE A 230 -3.38 -12.22 4.18
C ILE A 230 -2.57 -13.44 3.75
N VAL A 231 -2.98 -14.64 4.16
CA VAL A 231 -2.16 -15.85 4.05
C VAL A 231 -2.32 -16.58 2.72
N LEU A 232 -3.54 -16.74 2.23
CA LEU A 232 -3.87 -17.41 0.98
C LEU A 232 -3.58 -16.48 -0.22
N PRO A 233 -2.78 -16.91 -1.20
CA PRO A 233 -2.52 -16.10 -2.39
C PRO A 233 -3.77 -16.02 -3.29
N GLY A 234 -3.73 -15.11 -4.26
CA GLY A 234 -4.68 -15.03 -5.35
C GLY A 234 -6.06 -14.53 -4.93
N LEU A 235 -7.06 -14.98 -5.68
CA LEU A 235 -8.48 -14.73 -5.45
C LEU A 235 -9.08 -15.90 -4.67
N ASN A 236 -9.77 -15.62 -3.57
CA ASN A 236 -10.30 -16.63 -2.67
C ASN A 236 -11.80 -16.45 -2.47
N ARG A 237 -12.56 -17.54 -2.54
CA ARG A 237 -13.97 -17.64 -2.17
C ARG A 237 -14.07 -18.39 -0.85
N LEU A 238 -14.49 -17.67 0.19
CA LEU A 238 -14.57 -18.17 1.57
C LEU A 238 -16.05 -18.29 1.95
N TYR A 239 -16.60 -19.50 2.00
CA TYR A 239 -18.04 -19.70 2.23
C TYR A 239 -18.36 -19.88 3.71
N TYR A 240 -19.23 -19.04 4.28
CA TYR A 240 -19.60 -19.02 5.69
C TYR A 240 -21.05 -19.41 5.91
N ASN A 241 -21.29 -20.13 7.00
CA ASN A 241 -22.61 -20.65 7.38
C ASN A 241 -22.81 -20.54 8.90
N GLY A 242 -22.84 -19.30 9.40
CA GLY A 242 -23.11 -19.02 10.82
C GLY A 242 -21.91 -19.18 11.77
N ASP A 243 -20.74 -19.61 11.27
CA ASP A 243 -19.49 -19.71 12.02
C ASP A 243 -18.46 -18.66 11.58
N TYR A 244 -17.51 -18.35 12.47
CA TYR A 244 -16.41 -17.43 12.17
C TYR A 244 -15.39 -17.98 11.17
N TRP A 245 -15.29 -19.30 11.03
CA TRP A 245 -14.41 -19.95 10.07
C TRP A 245 -15.23 -20.48 8.89
N PRO A 246 -14.77 -20.33 7.63
CA PRO A 246 -15.55 -20.77 6.49
C PRO A 246 -15.70 -22.30 6.46
N GLU A 247 -16.84 -22.77 6.00
CA GLU A 247 -17.14 -24.19 5.75
C GLU A 247 -16.35 -24.72 4.54
N SER A 248 -16.11 -23.86 3.53
CA SER A 248 -15.27 -24.21 2.38
C SER A 248 -14.48 -23.01 1.86
N ILE A 249 -13.32 -23.32 1.28
CA ILE A 249 -12.37 -22.36 0.70
C ILE A 249 -12.06 -22.82 -0.73
N GLU A 250 -12.25 -21.94 -1.71
CA GLU A 250 -11.84 -22.13 -3.10
C GLU A 250 -10.88 -21.00 -3.50
N SER A 251 -9.69 -21.34 -3.99
CA SER A 251 -8.63 -20.37 -4.34
C SER A 251 -8.26 -20.45 -5.81
N ILE A 252 -8.10 -19.29 -6.47
CA ILE A 252 -7.64 -19.16 -7.85
C ILE A 252 -6.35 -18.33 -7.88
N THR A 253 -5.26 -18.96 -8.32
CA THR A 253 -3.94 -18.34 -8.51
C THR A 253 -3.55 -18.21 -9.99
N ASP A 254 -4.53 -18.37 -10.90
CA ASP A 254 -4.32 -18.27 -12.35
C ASP A 254 -3.81 -16.88 -12.75
N ARG A 255 -2.68 -16.83 -13.46
CA ARG A 255 -2.01 -15.56 -13.75
C ARG A 255 -2.83 -14.67 -14.68
N ASP A 256 -3.55 -15.26 -15.62
CA ASP A 256 -4.30 -14.53 -16.64
C ASP A 256 -5.56 -13.91 -16.05
N LEU A 257 -6.24 -14.60 -15.14
CA LEU A 257 -7.37 -14.04 -14.41
C LEU A 257 -6.91 -12.94 -13.45
N LEU A 258 -5.86 -13.20 -12.66
CA LEU A 258 -5.39 -12.22 -11.68
C LEU A 258 -4.86 -10.94 -12.36
N GLY A 259 -4.13 -11.07 -13.47
CA GLY A 259 -3.74 -9.91 -14.28
C GLY A 259 -4.94 -9.15 -14.85
N TRP A 260 -5.96 -9.87 -15.33
CA TRP A 260 -7.20 -9.26 -15.82
C TRP A 260 -7.94 -8.45 -14.74
N ILE A 261 -7.93 -8.93 -13.48
CA ILE A 261 -8.47 -8.19 -12.32
C ILE A 261 -7.63 -6.95 -12.02
N GLU A 262 -6.30 -7.08 -11.94
CA GLU A 262 -5.37 -5.97 -11.64
C GLU A 262 -5.53 -4.78 -12.63
N GLU A 263 -5.73 -5.07 -13.91
CA GLU A 263 -5.95 -4.06 -14.95
C GLU A 263 -7.25 -3.26 -14.77
N ARG A 264 -8.22 -3.79 -14.03
CA ARG A 264 -9.58 -3.27 -13.93
C ARG A 264 -9.98 -2.82 -12.53
N LEU A 265 -9.09 -2.98 -11.55
CA LEU A 265 -9.32 -2.64 -10.16
C LEU A 265 -8.53 -1.39 -9.77
N TRP A 266 -9.25 -0.34 -9.38
CA TRP A 266 -8.68 0.98 -9.13
C TRP A 266 -9.06 1.48 -7.74
N LEU A 267 -8.07 1.90 -6.95
CA LEU A 267 -8.28 2.33 -5.56
C LEU A 267 -8.07 3.84 -5.42
N VAL A 268 -9.11 4.60 -5.11
CA VAL A 268 -9.02 6.04 -4.80
C VAL A 268 -8.96 6.22 -3.29
N PRO A 269 -7.90 6.84 -2.73
CA PRO A 269 -7.80 7.08 -1.29
C PRO A 269 -8.88 8.07 -0.83
N LEU A 270 -9.50 7.74 0.30
CA LEU A 270 -10.39 8.63 1.04
C LEU A 270 -9.64 9.27 2.21
N SER A 271 -10.16 10.39 2.70
CA SER A 271 -9.68 11.01 3.93
C SER A 271 -9.73 10.02 5.10
N PRO A 272 -8.77 10.06 6.03
CA PRO A 272 -8.78 9.22 7.23
C PRO A 272 -10.03 9.45 8.07
N ARG A 273 -10.50 8.42 8.77
CA ARG A 273 -11.65 8.53 9.69
C ARG A 273 -11.29 9.38 10.91
N HIS A 274 -12.27 10.11 11.44
CA HIS A 274 -12.16 10.68 12.78
C HIS A 274 -12.22 9.56 13.83
N ALA A 275 -11.48 9.73 14.94
CA ALA A 275 -11.25 8.66 15.92
C ALA A 275 -12.51 8.16 16.64
N GLU A 276 -13.59 8.95 16.64
CA GLU A 276 -14.86 8.69 17.35
C GLU A 276 -15.95 8.05 16.44
N TYR A 277 -15.62 7.70 15.20
CA TYR A 277 -16.61 7.18 14.25
C TYR A 277 -16.90 5.69 14.46
N ASP A 278 -18.15 5.36 14.84
CA ASP A 278 -18.63 3.99 15.02
C ASP A 278 -19.44 3.53 13.78
N VAL A 279 -18.83 2.66 12.99
CA VAL A 279 -19.46 2.02 11.82
C VAL A 279 -20.65 1.15 12.21
N LEU A 280 -20.63 0.57 13.41
CA LEU A 280 -21.65 -0.36 13.88
C LEU A 280 -22.85 0.35 14.50
N ALA A 281 -22.78 1.67 14.71
CA ALA A 281 -23.94 2.45 15.11
C ALA A 281 -25.05 2.30 14.06
N ASP A 282 -26.30 2.19 14.52
CA ASP A 282 -27.49 2.01 13.70
C ASP A 282 -27.51 0.74 12.83
N THR A 283 -26.72 -0.28 13.19
CA THR A 283 -26.72 -1.58 12.50
C THR A 283 -28.09 -2.26 12.57
N HIS A 284 -28.59 -2.70 11.41
CA HIS A 284 -29.85 -3.44 11.28
C HIS A 284 -29.73 -4.61 10.30
N ILE A 285 -29.21 -5.72 10.80
CA ILE A 285 -29.05 -6.95 10.02
C ILE A 285 -30.40 -7.68 9.92
N ASN A 286 -30.79 -8.02 8.70
CA ASN A 286 -32.03 -8.76 8.41
C ASN A 286 -31.80 -9.80 7.30
N GLU A 287 -32.74 -10.74 7.17
CA GLU A 287 -32.64 -11.85 6.21
C GLU A 287 -32.62 -11.40 4.75
N SER A 288 -33.44 -10.41 4.39
CA SER A 288 -33.53 -9.89 3.02
C SER A 288 -32.20 -9.30 2.55
N ASP A 289 -31.58 -8.43 3.35
CA ASP A 289 -30.32 -7.79 2.97
C ASP A 289 -29.13 -8.75 3.07
N ALA A 290 -29.14 -9.69 4.02
CA ALA A 290 -28.16 -10.78 4.06
C ALA A 290 -28.25 -11.68 2.81
N GLN A 291 -29.46 -11.97 2.35
CA GLN A 291 -29.68 -12.73 1.11
C GLN A 291 -29.19 -11.96 -0.12
N ARG A 292 -29.48 -10.66 -0.22
CA ARG A 292 -28.94 -9.79 -1.28
C ARG A 292 -27.42 -9.80 -1.29
N LEU A 293 -26.78 -9.70 -0.12
CA LEU A 293 -25.32 -9.74 0.02
C LEU A 293 -24.75 -11.08 -0.48
N SER A 294 -25.34 -12.19 -0.06
CA SER A 294 -24.93 -13.55 -0.47
C SER A 294 -25.08 -13.75 -2.00
N GLN A 295 -26.20 -13.33 -2.57
CA GLN A 295 -26.45 -13.40 -4.02
C GLN A 295 -25.47 -12.53 -4.81
N ALA A 296 -25.19 -11.30 -4.35
CA ALA A 296 -24.24 -10.41 -5.00
C ALA A 296 -22.81 -10.98 -4.96
N ALA A 297 -22.41 -11.61 -3.85
CA ALA A 297 -21.11 -12.27 -3.75
C ALA A 297 -20.99 -13.45 -4.73
N GLU A 298 -22.03 -14.28 -4.86
CA GLU A 298 -22.03 -15.37 -5.84
C GLU A 298 -22.03 -14.85 -7.28
N ALA A 299 -22.83 -13.82 -7.59
CA ALA A 299 -22.81 -13.17 -8.90
C ALA A 299 -21.42 -12.59 -9.23
N CYS A 300 -20.75 -11.99 -8.25
CA CYS A 300 -19.39 -11.47 -8.40
C CYS A 300 -18.39 -12.60 -8.70
N TRP A 301 -18.51 -13.74 -8.01
CA TRP A 301 -17.67 -14.92 -8.25
C TRP A 301 -17.80 -15.45 -9.67
N GLN A 302 -19.05 -15.62 -10.14
CA GLN A 302 -19.32 -16.11 -11.48
C GLN A 302 -18.83 -15.11 -12.55
N ALA A 303 -19.05 -13.81 -12.34
CA ALA A 303 -18.59 -12.76 -13.25
C ALA A 303 -17.05 -12.72 -13.37
N LEU A 304 -16.34 -12.84 -12.26
CA LEU A 304 -14.87 -12.93 -12.25
C LEU A 304 -14.38 -14.16 -13.02
N LYS A 305 -14.96 -15.34 -12.79
CA LYS A 305 -14.60 -16.57 -13.52
C LYS A 305 -14.89 -16.46 -15.02
N ALA A 306 -15.96 -15.76 -15.39
CA ALA A 306 -16.32 -15.50 -16.78
C ALA A 306 -15.52 -14.35 -17.43
N LYS A 307 -14.71 -13.61 -16.66
CA LYS A 307 -14.07 -12.35 -17.08
C LYS A 307 -15.07 -11.35 -17.67
N ASP A 308 -16.26 -11.28 -17.08
CA ASP A 308 -17.31 -10.32 -17.43
C ASP A 308 -17.21 -9.10 -16.52
N VAL A 309 -16.60 -8.03 -17.03
CA VAL A 309 -16.36 -6.80 -16.26
C VAL A 309 -17.64 -6.04 -15.93
N ILE A 310 -18.67 -6.14 -16.77
CA ILE A 310 -19.95 -5.44 -16.56
C ILE A 310 -20.72 -6.14 -15.45
N ALA A 311 -20.83 -7.47 -15.52
CA ALA A 311 -21.45 -8.27 -14.46
C ALA A 311 -20.68 -8.16 -13.14
N TRP A 312 -19.35 -8.12 -13.19
CA TRP A 312 -18.51 -7.93 -12.00
C TRP A 312 -18.74 -6.56 -11.37
N GLY A 313 -18.71 -5.49 -12.16
CA GLY A 313 -18.97 -4.14 -11.68
C GLY A 313 -20.34 -4.02 -11.01
N LYS A 314 -21.39 -4.54 -11.65
CA LYS A 314 -22.74 -4.57 -11.07
C LYS A 314 -22.76 -5.34 -9.75
N ALA A 315 -22.21 -6.56 -9.71
CA ALA A 315 -22.22 -7.40 -8.51
C ALA A 315 -21.43 -6.79 -7.35
N ALA A 316 -20.32 -6.09 -7.64
CA ALA A 316 -19.56 -5.36 -6.62
C ALA A 316 -20.39 -4.23 -5.99
N SER A 317 -21.09 -3.44 -6.82
CA SER A 317 -21.99 -2.39 -6.34
C SER A 317 -23.19 -2.96 -5.58
N ASP A 318 -23.85 -4.01 -6.10
CA ASP A 318 -24.98 -4.67 -5.43
C ASP A 318 -24.57 -5.19 -4.05
N SER A 319 -23.37 -5.79 -3.95
CA SER A 319 -22.81 -6.25 -2.68
C SER A 319 -22.59 -5.10 -1.72
N PHE A 320 -22.03 -3.98 -2.18
CA PHE A 320 -21.79 -2.81 -1.35
C PHE A 320 -23.09 -2.18 -0.86
N GLU A 321 -24.09 -2.06 -1.72
CA GLU A 321 -25.41 -1.53 -1.36
C GLU A 321 -26.13 -2.40 -0.33
N ALA A 322 -26.01 -3.73 -0.44
CA ALA A 322 -26.54 -4.65 0.57
C ALA A 322 -25.82 -4.48 1.93
N GLN A 323 -24.51 -4.24 1.92
CA GLN A 323 -23.77 -3.93 3.16
C GLN A 323 -24.23 -2.60 3.77
N VAL A 324 -24.32 -1.53 2.98
CA VAL A 324 -24.79 -0.22 3.46
C VAL A 324 -26.22 -0.33 4.01
N ALA A 325 -27.07 -1.15 3.40
CA ALA A 325 -28.42 -1.43 3.90
C ALA A 325 -28.45 -2.19 5.22
N MET A 326 -27.38 -2.82 5.69
CA MET A 326 -27.29 -3.41 7.03
C MET A 326 -26.47 -2.55 8.00
N PHE A 327 -25.55 -1.76 7.46
CA PHE A 327 -24.59 -0.93 8.17
C PHE A 327 -24.59 0.48 7.56
N PRO A 328 -25.58 1.33 7.87
CA PRO A 328 -25.74 2.63 7.20
C PRO A 328 -24.53 3.55 7.33
N ASN A 329 -23.81 3.45 8.45
CA ASN A 329 -22.59 4.20 8.74
C ASN A 329 -21.35 3.67 7.98
N MET A 330 -21.52 2.78 7.00
CA MET A 330 -20.45 2.47 6.04
C MET A 330 -20.18 3.62 5.06
N ILE A 331 -21.15 4.50 4.84
CA ILE A 331 -21.03 5.63 3.91
C ILE A 331 -21.32 6.95 4.63
N ILE A 332 -20.37 7.88 4.56
CA ILE A 332 -20.51 9.25 5.08
C ILE A 332 -20.60 10.24 3.91
N SER A 333 -21.04 11.47 4.20
CA SER A 333 -21.20 12.54 3.22
C SER A 333 -19.97 12.76 2.33
N GLU A 334 -18.78 12.71 2.91
CA GLU A 334 -17.50 12.88 2.24
C GLU A 334 -17.24 11.75 1.25
N VAL A 335 -17.53 10.51 1.64
CA VAL A 335 -17.38 9.33 0.78
C VAL A 335 -18.36 9.41 -0.39
N SER A 336 -19.63 9.77 -0.12
CA SER A 336 -20.64 9.96 -1.18
C SER A 336 -20.22 11.03 -2.17
N THR A 337 -19.67 12.15 -1.69
CA THR A 337 -19.19 13.24 -2.57
C THR A 337 -18.08 12.78 -3.51
N VAL A 338 -17.11 12.03 -3.00
CA VAL A 338 -16.05 11.45 -3.85
C VAL A 338 -16.64 10.42 -4.81
N LEU A 339 -17.50 9.52 -4.34
CA LEU A 339 -18.13 8.48 -5.16
C LEU A 339 -18.88 9.07 -6.36
N GLU A 340 -19.71 10.09 -6.16
CA GLU A 340 -20.50 10.73 -7.23
C GLU A 340 -19.62 11.39 -8.31
N THR A 341 -18.36 11.73 -7.99
CA THR A 341 -17.40 12.26 -8.99
C THR A 341 -16.99 11.20 -10.02
N TYR A 342 -17.02 9.92 -9.65
CA TYR A 342 -16.53 8.80 -10.47
C TYR A 342 -17.63 7.87 -10.96
N LYS A 343 -18.79 7.83 -10.31
CA LYS A 343 -19.87 6.86 -10.52
C LYS A 343 -20.31 6.70 -11.98
N SER A 344 -20.33 7.80 -12.75
CA SER A 344 -20.71 7.77 -14.18
C SER A 344 -19.62 7.27 -15.13
N LYS A 345 -18.40 7.06 -14.63
CA LYS A 345 -17.20 6.71 -15.41
C LYS A 345 -16.70 5.29 -15.12
N VAL A 346 -17.34 4.58 -14.19
CA VAL A 346 -16.92 3.26 -13.71
C VAL A 346 -18.07 2.26 -13.88
N LEU A 347 -17.74 0.96 -13.91
CA LEU A 347 -18.70 -0.12 -14.07
C LEU A 347 -19.23 -0.65 -12.74
N GLY A 348 -18.50 -0.42 -11.66
CA GLY A 348 -18.87 -0.81 -10.30
C GLY A 348 -18.03 -0.11 -9.26
N TRP A 349 -18.51 -0.10 -8.02
CA TRP A 349 -17.83 0.55 -6.91
C TRP A 349 -18.11 -0.13 -5.58
N LYS A 350 -17.24 0.12 -4.62
CA LYS A 350 -17.44 -0.19 -3.21
C LYS A 350 -16.47 0.62 -2.35
N ILE A 351 -16.57 0.45 -1.03
CA ILE A 351 -15.52 0.86 -0.09
C ILE A 351 -14.74 -0.37 0.39
N SER A 352 -13.48 -0.17 0.75
CA SER A 352 -12.66 -1.21 1.37
C SER A 352 -13.05 -1.47 2.82
N GLY A 353 -13.16 -2.75 3.19
CA GLY A 353 -13.44 -3.23 4.53
C GLY A 353 -14.78 -2.73 5.10
N ALA A 354 -14.80 -2.50 6.42
CA ALA A 354 -16.02 -2.18 7.15
C ALA A 354 -16.64 -0.80 6.82
N GLY A 355 -16.08 0.04 5.95
CA GLY A 355 -16.67 1.34 5.58
C GLY A 355 -16.43 2.50 6.56
N GLY A 356 -16.78 3.73 6.18
CA GLY A 356 -16.53 4.98 6.93
C GLY A 356 -15.21 5.70 6.60
N GLY A 357 -14.41 5.18 5.65
CA GLY A 357 -13.14 5.74 5.17
C GLY A 357 -12.28 4.67 4.49
N GLY A 358 -11.01 4.97 4.18
CA GLY A 358 -10.09 4.00 3.54
C GLY A 358 -9.93 4.27 2.05
N TYR A 359 -10.37 3.35 1.20
CA TYR A 359 -10.30 3.49 -0.25
C TYR A 359 -11.66 3.20 -0.88
N LEU A 360 -12.08 4.05 -1.83
CA LEU A 360 -13.07 3.66 -2.82
C LEU A 360 -12.40 2.73 -3.82
N VAL A 361 -13.02 1.59 -4.05
CA VAL A 361 -12.56 0.58 -4.99
C VAL A 361 -13.50 0.59 -6.18
N PHE A 362 -12.94 0.79 -7.36
CA PHE A 362 -13.68 0.88 -8.61
C PHE A 362 -13.34 -0.27 -9.54
N VAL A 363 -14.37 -0.79 -10.21
CA VAL A 363 -14.25 -1.68 -11.36
C VAL A 363 -14.38 -0.84 -12.61
N SER A 364 -13.36 -0.79 -13.44
CA SER A 364 -13.34 0.03 -14.67
C SER A 364 -12.38 -0.53 -15.71
N GLU A 365 -12.78 -0.54 -16.98
CA GLU A 365 -11.87 -0.82 -18.10
C GLU A 365 -10.94 0.35 -18.42
N GLN A 366 -11.34 1.57 -18.05
CA GLN A 366 -10.55 2.77 -18.28
C GLN A 366 -9.82 3.18 -16.99
N PRO A 367 -8.62 3.75 -17.10
CA PRO A 367 -7.91 4.29 -15.95
C PRO A 367 -8.74 5.31 -15.17
N VAL A 368 -8.75 5.19 -13.84
CA VAL A 368 -9.44 6.11 -12.95
C VAL A 368 -8.46 7.17 -12.44
N GLU A 369 -8.79 8.45 -12.61
CA GLU A 369 -7.91 9.55 -12.21
C GLU A 369 -7.65 9.55 -10.70
N LYS A 370 -6.38 9.71 -10.29
CA LYS A 370 -5.92 9.70 -8.88
C LYS A 370 -6.10 8.36 -8.16
N ALA A 371 -6.32 7.28 -8.91
CA ALA A 371 -6.39 5.95 -8.34
C ALA A 371 -5.03 5.24 -8.34
N ILE A 372 -4.91 4.26 -7.44
CA ILE A 372 -3.79 3.35 -7.28
C ILE A 372 -4.17 2.00 -7.90
N GLN A 373 -3.24 1.37 -8.62
CA GLN A 373 -3.34 -0.03 -9.00
C GLN A 373 -2.58 -0.90 -8.01
N ILE A 374 -3.05 -2.12 -7.83
CA ILE A 374 -2.47 -3.09 -6.92
C ILE A 374 -1.94 -4.29 -7.69
N ARG A 375 -1.09 -5.07 -7.03
CA ARG A 375 -0.63 -6.37 -7.54
C ARG A 375 -1.16 -7.46 -6.61
N ILE A 376 -1.82 -8.45 -7.20
CA ILE A 376 -2.32 -9.62 -6.50
C ILE A 376 -1.17 -10.62 -6.35
N ARG A 377 -0.97 -11.09 -5.13
CA ARG A 377 0.02 -12.10 -4.78
C ARG A 377 -0.37 -13.44 -5.41
N ARG A 378 0.56 -14.10 -6.10
CA ARG A 378 0.28 -15.32 -6.89
C ARG A 378 0.77 -16.63 -6.25
N GLY A 379 1.57 -16.54 -5.19
CA GLY A 379 2.20 -17.69 -4.51
C GLY A 379 3.49 -17.27 -3.84
#